data_AF-A0A2K1Q7G2-F1
#
_entry.id   AF-A0A2K1Q7G2-F1
#
_cell.length_a   1.000
_cell.length_b   1.000
_cell.length_c   1.000
_cell.angle_alpha   90.00
_cell.angle_beta   90.00
_cell.angle_gamma   90.00
#
_symmetry.space_group_name_H-M   'P 1'
#
loop_
_entity.id
_entity.type
_entity.pdbx_description
1 polymer ?
#
loop_
_entity_poly.entity_id
_entity_poly.type
_entity_poly.pdbx_seq_one_letter_code
_entity_poly.pdbx_strand_id
1 'polypeptide(L)' 'MMKKNLELFFSSPMEYEELTLEIQLDRERIIEINQDKGVNHLEAELFGSDQAHGFVAKVPLDELIAILIEARETLKNK' A
#
# COMPACT_ATOMS: atom_id res chain seq x y z
N MET A 1 7.48 9.26 22.50
CA MET A 1 7.05 9.27 21.08
C MET A 1 5.65 8.69 21.05
N MET A 2 4.67 9.39 20.47
CA MET A 2 3.31 8.87 20.33
C MET A 2 3.36 7.68 19.35
N LYS A 3 2.77 6.54 19.72
CA LYS A 3 2.76 5.35 18.88
C LYS A 3 1.91 5.66 17.65
N LYS A 4 2.52 5.65 16.46
CA LYS A 4 1.78 5.75 15.21
C LYS A 4 0.99 4.46 15.01
N ASN A 5 -0.26 4.56 14.59
CA ASN A 5 -1.13 3.41 14.35
C ASN A 5 -1.20 3.12 12.86
N LEU A 6 -0.86 1.88 12.49
CA LEU A 6 -1.00 1.35 11.15
C LEU A 6 -2.25 0.48 11.10
N GLU A 7 -3.19 0.82 10.23
CA GLU A 7 -4.53 0.21 10.19
C GLU A 7 -4.93 -0.16 8.76
N LEU A 8 -5.71 -1.23 8.62
CA LEU A 8 -6.34 -1.63 7.37
C LEU A 8 -7.77 -1.10 7.31
N PHE A 9 -8.11 -0.43 6.21
CA PHE A 9 -9.44 0.06 5.93
C PHE A 9 -9.98 -0.56 4.64
N PHE A 10 -11.27 -0.86 4.65
CA PHE A 10 -11.98 -1.41 3.50
C PHE A 10 -12.80 -0.27 2.89
N SER A 11 -12.53 0.07 1.64
CA SER A 11 -13.31 1.04 0.88
C SER A 11 -13.90 0.38 -0.35
N SER A 12 -15.16 0.67 -0.62
CA SER A 12 -15.83 0.35 -1.89
C SER A 12 -16.52 1.65 -2.31
N PRO A 13 -15.80 2.53 -3.03
CA PRO A 13 -16.42 3.71 -3.62
C PRO A 13 -17.57 3.25 -4.51
N MET A 14 -18.70 3.97 -4.53
CA MET A 14 -19.86 3.60 -5.37
C MET A 14 -19.53 3.46 -6.87
N GLU A 15 -18.41 4.03 -7.31
CA GLU A 15 -17.91 4.00 -8.69
C GLU A 15 -17.09 2.73 -9.01
N TYR A 16 -16.70 1.95 -8.00
CA TYR A 16 -15.95 0.71 -8.15
C TYR A 16 -16.83 -0.48 -7.74
N GLU A 17 -16.99 -1.46 -8.64
CA GLU A 17 -17.66 -2.72 -8.32
C GLU A 17 -16.81 -3.61 -7.39
N GLU A 18 -15.50 -3.38 -7.37
CA GLU A 18 -14.53 -4.18 -6.62
C GLU A 18 -14.09 -3.50 -5.30
N LEU A 19 -13.67 -4.34 -4.35
CA LEU A 19 -13.21 -3.91 -3.03
C LEU A 19 -11.80 -3.34 -3.11
N THR A 20 -11.59 -2.17 -2.50
CA THR A 20 -10.28 -1.55 -2.33
C THR A 20 -9.84 -1.69 -0.87
N LEU A 21 -8.56 -2.02 -0.66
CA LEU A 21 -7.95 -2.08 0.67
C LEU A 21 -6.96 -0.93 0.84
N GLU A 22 -7.12 -0.17 1.92
CA GLU A 22 -6.24 0.93 2.27
C GLU A 22 -5.40 0.57 3.50
N ILE A 23 -4.11 0.89 3.44
CA ILE A 23 -3.24 0.91 4.61
C ILE A 23 -3.08 2.37 5.02
N GLN A 24 -3.49 2.69 6.24
CA GLN A 24 -3.47 4.04 6.78
C GLN A 24 -2.50 4.16 7.97
N LEU A 25 -1.74 5.26 8.01
CA LEU A 25 -0.90 5.66 9.13
C LEU A 25 -1.55 6.87 9.80
N ASP A 26 -2.00 6.73 11.05
CA ASP A 26 -2.67 7.81 11.78
C ASP A 26 -3.86 8.44 11.00
N ARG A 27 -4.61 7.60 10.28
CA ARG A 27 -5.73 7.95 9.37
C ARG A 27 -5.35 8.64 8.06
N GLU A 28 -4.06 8.71 7.75
CA GLU A 28 -3.58 9.12 6.42
C GLU A 28 -3.33 7.88 5.56
N ARG A 29 -3.98 7.80 4.40
CA ARG A 29 -3.75 6.73 3.43
C ARG A 29 -2.32 6.80 2.89
N ILE A 30 -1.56 5.71 3.09
CA ILE A 30 -0.17 5.59 2.61
C ILE A 30 -0.02 4.55 1.51
N ILE A 31 -0.88 3.52 1.49
CA ILE A 31 -0.94 2.51 0.44
C ILE A 31 -2.40 2.21 0.13
N GLU A 32 -2.71 1.98 -1.14
CA GLU A 32 -3.97 1.42 -1.60
C GLU A 32 -3.69 0.16 -2.40
N ILE A 33 -4.45 -0.91 -2.17
CA ILE A 33 -4.39 -2.16 -2.91
C ILE A 33 -5.65 -2.24 -3.75
N ASN A 34 -5.48 -2.24 -5.06
CA ASN A 34 -6.58 -2.30 -6.03
C ASN A 34 -6.68 -3.69 -6.68
N GLN A 35 -7.90 -4.01 -7.10
CA GLN A 35 -8.25 -5.28 -7.75
C GLN A 35 -8.63 -5.10 -9.23
N ASP A 36 -8.30 -3.95 -9.84
CA ASP A 36 -8.73 -3.59 -11.19
C ASP A 36 -8.30 -4.61 -12.26
N LYS A 37 -7.18 -5.33 -12.02
CA LYS A 37 -6.64 -6.37 -12.90
C LYS A 37 -7.00 -7.80 -12.45
N GLY A 38 -7.94 -7.92 -11.53
CA GLY A 38 -8.38 -9.16 -10.90
C GLY A 38 -7.49 -9.62 -9.76
N VAL A 39 -8.01 -10.55 -8.95
CA VAL A 39 -7.38 -11.04 -7.71
C VAL A 39 -5.98 -11.66 -7.89
N ASN A 40 -5.61 -12.05 -9.11
CA ASN A 40 -4.31 -12.64 -9.42
C ASN A 40 -3.25 -11.60 -9.84
N HIS A 41 -3.64 -10.33 -9.99
CA HIS A 41 -2.76 -9.25 -10.44
C HIS A 41 -3.00 -7.98 -9.62
N LEU A 42 -3.08 -8.13 -8.29
CA LEU A 42 -3.28 -7.00 -7.38
C LEU A 42 -2.12 -5.99 -7.50
N GLU A 43 -2.45 -4.70 -7.49
CA GLU A 43 -1.46 -3.63 -7.52
C GLU A 43 -1.51 -2.83 -6.22
N ALA A 44 -0.33 -2.48 -5.70
CA ALA A 44 -0.16 -1.55 -4.61
C ALA A 44 0.17 -0.16 -5.15
N GLU A 45 -0.62 0.82 -4.78
CA GLU A 45 -0.45 2.23 -5.06
C GLU A 45 0.13 2.92 -3.83
N LEU A 46 1.36 3.43 -3.94
CA LEU A 46 2.10 4.05 -2.84
C LEU A 46 1.93 5.57 -2.92
N PHE A 47 1.47 6.16 -1.82
CA PHE A 47 1.28 7.60 -1.72
C PHE A 47 2.50 8.24 -1.04
N GLY A 48 3.24 9.04 -1.80
CA GLY A 48 4.33 9.85 -1.26
C GLY A 48 3.82 11.13 -0.57
N SER A 49 4.57 11.62 0.41
CA SER A 49 4.33 12.93 1.04
C SER A 49 4.72 14.11 0.15
N ASP A 50 5.43 13.86 -0.95
CA ASP A 50 5.86 14.92 -1.87
C ASP A 50 4.76 15.26 -2.89
N GLN A 51 3.86 16.13 -2.47
CA GLN A 51 2.81 16.68 -3.32
C GLN A 51 3.36 17.52 -4.49
N ALA A 52 4.62 17.97 -4.44
CA ALA A 52 5.19 18.82 -5.48
C ALA A 52 5.54 18.03 -6.76
N HIS A 53 5.83 16.74 -6.63
CA HIS A 53 6.16 15.87 -7.76
C HIS A 53 5.07 14.84 -8.08
N GLY A 54 3.97 14.83 -7.33
CA GLY A 54 2.78 14.00 -7.62
C GLY A 54 3.09 12.51 -7.75
N PHE A 55 4.16 12.02 -7.11
CA PHE A 55 4.63 10.67 -7.35
C PHE A 55 3.74 9.66 -6.65
N VAL A 56 2.89 9.04 -7.45
CA VAL A 56 2.14 7.86 -7.08
C VAL A 56 2.78 6.68 -7.79
N ALA A 57 3.41 5.79 -7.02
CA ALA A 57 4.01 4.58 -7.58
C ALA A 57 2.99 3.45 -7.58
N LYS A 58 2.79 2.80 -8.73
CA LYS A 58 2.03 1.55 -8.81
C LYS A 58 2.99 0.40 -9.05
N VAL A 59 2.90 -0.63 -8.22
CA VAL A 59 3.73 -1.84 -8.31
C VAL A 59 2.88 -3.09 -8.08
N PRO A 60 3.24 -4.26 -8.63
CA PRO A 60 2.60 -5.52 -8.26
C PRO A 60 2.71 -5.77 -6.76
N LEU A 61 1.61 -6.17 -6.12
CA LEU A 61 1.58 -6.37 -4.66
C LEU A 61 2.58 -7.44 -4.22
N ASP A 62 2.68 -8.54 -4.96
CA ASP A 62 3.59 -9.66 -4.63
C ASP A 62 5.06 -9.23 -4.68
N GLU A 63 5.44 -8.38 -5.64
CA GLU A 63 6.80 -7.85 -5.73
C GLU A 63 7.13 -6.94 -4.55
N LEU A 64 6.17 -6.08 -4.15
CA LEU A 64 6.33 -5.22 -2.97
C LEU A 64 6.50 -6.04 -1.68
N ILE A 65 5.70 -7.09 -1.51
CA ILE A 65 5.81 -7.98 -0.35
C ILE A 65 7.18 -8.68 -0.35
N ALA A 66 7.62 -9.21 -1.50
CA ALA A 66 8.89 -9.90 -1.63
C ALA A 66 10.07 -9.00 -1.24
N ILE A 67 10.14 -7.77 -1.78
CA ILE A 67 11.26 -6.87 -1.50
C ILE A 67 11.28 -6.38 -0.04
N LEU A 68 10.11 -6.19 0.58
CA LEU A 68 10.02 -5.82 2.01
C LEU A 68 10.50 -6.96 2.93
N ILE A 69 10.18 -8.21 2.59
CA ILE A 69 10.68 -9.39 3.30
C ILE A 69 12.20 -9.47 3.15
N GLU A 70 12.72 -9.35 1.93
CA GLU A 70 14.16 -9.37 1.66
C GLU A 70 14.91 -8.29 2.44
N ALA A 71 14.38 -7.06 2.45
CA ALA A 71 14.98 -5.95 3.20
C ALA A 71 15.04 -6.23 4.70
N ARG A 72 13.97 -6.78 5.28
CA ARG A 72 13.91 -7.14 6.70
C ARG A 72 14.94 -8.21 7.06
N GLU A 73 15.01 -9.29 6.29
CA GLU A 73 15.97 -10.37 6.54
C GLU A 73 17.41 -9.90 6.35
N THR A 74 17.67 -9.04 5.36
CA THR A 74 18.98 -8.39 5.17
C THR A 74 19.41 -7.61 6.41
N LEU A 75 18.50 -6.84 7.02
CA LEU A 75 18.81 -6.05 8.22
C LEU A 75 19.02 -6.90 9.48
N LYS A 76 18.35 -8.04 9.61
CA LYS A 76 18.55 -8.97 10.73
C LYS A 76 19.90 -9.68 10.70
N ASN A 77 20.46 -9.85 9.50
CA ASN A 77 21.73 -10.53 9.28
C ASN A 77 22.95 -9.57 9.27
N LYS A 78 22.75 -8.32 9.70
CA LYS A 78 23.80 -7.32 9.96
C LYS A 78 24.05 -7.18 11.46
#